data_AF-A0AAU9RHB7-F1
#
_entry.id   AF-A0AAU9RHB7-F1
#
_cell.length_a   1.000
_cell.length_b   1.000
_cell.length_c   1.000
_cell.angle_alpha   90.00
_cell.angle_beta   90.00
_cell.angle_gamma   90.00
#
_symmetry.space_group_name_H-M   'P 1'
#
loop_
_entity.id
_entity.type
_entity.pdbx_description
1 polymer ?
#
loop_
_entity_poly.entity_id
_entity_poly.type
_entity_poly.pdbx_seq_one_letter_code
_entity_poly.pdbx_strand_id
1 'polypeptide(L)'
;MAVDGTEFTLVNNCNHSIWPAILANPGNSRPEQTGFELPSDTSRLLYVPNRWVGQIWARNRCYFNKSGFGSCTTGNCASGKIECDGAVGLSPMTLVEFNLGSGAHDSYNVNLIYGFNLPVIVVPLSGTGTCESAGCMTDLNLLCPLS
;
A
#
# COMPACT_ATOMS: atom_id res chain seq x y z
N MET A 1 21.46 -8.92 10.39
CA MET A 1 20.39 -9.81 10.89
C MET A 1 19.43 -9.99 9.74
N ALA A 2 19.24 -11.19 9.21
CA ALA A 2 18.26 -11.42 8.16
C ALA A 2 16.88 -11.27 8.79
N VAL A 3 16.09 -10.31 8.32
CA VAL A 3 14.69 -10.21 8.69
C VAL A 3 13.98 -11.37 8.00
N ASP A 4 13.44 -12.31 8.77
CA ASP A 4 12.67 -13.44 8.24
C ASP A 4 11.31 -12.90 7.77
N GLY A 5 11.14 -12.73 6.45
CA GLY A 5 9.98 -12.03 5.89
C GLY A 5 9.91 -12.02 4.37
N THR A 6 8.77 -11.61 3.83
CA THR A 6 8.60 -11.36 2.39
C THR A 6 9.00 -9.93 2.06
N GLU A 7 9.74 -9.77 0.97
CA GLU A 7 10.24 -8.48 0.49
C GLU A 7 9.31 -7.92 -0.60
N PHE A 8 8.93 -6.66 -0.43
CA PHE A 8 8.27 -5.87 -1.47
C PHE A 8 9.18 -4.73 -1.92
N THR A 9 9.30 -4.55 -3.23
CA THR A 9 9.85 -3.32 -3.81
C THR A 9 8.70 -2.39 -4.14
N LEU A 10 8.52 -1.33 -3.36
CA LEU A 10 7.53 -0.29 -3.63
C LEU A 10 8.16 0.76 -4.54
N VAL A 11 7.54 1.00 -5.69
CA VAL A 11 8.02 1.93 -6.72
C VAL A 11 7.00 3.03 -6.90
N ASN A 12 7.43 4.28 -6.80
CA ASN A 12 6.61 5.44 -7.14
C ASN A 12 6.97 5.96 -8.54
N ASN A 13 6.13 5.66 -9.51
CA ASN A 13 6.23 6.21 -10.88
C ASN A 13 5.32 7.42 -11.10
N CYS A 14 4.69 7.96 -10.04
CA CYS A 14 3.96 9.20 -10.10
C CYS A 14 4.95 10.37 -10.08
N ASN A 15 4.60 11.47 -10.77
CA ASN A 15 5.39 12.71 -10.81
C ASN A 15 5.35 13.55 -9.51
N HIS A 16 4.98 12.93 -8.38
CA HIS A 16 4.83 13.56 -7.08
C HIS A 16 5.10 12.53 -5.97
N SER A 17 5.47 13.00 -4.78
CA SER A 17 5.59 12.13 -3.60
C SER A 17 4.26 11.46 -3.29
N ILE A 18 4.32 10.17 -2.95
CA ILE A 18 3.21 9.43 -2.34
C ILE A 18 3.63 8.98 -0.96
N TRP A 19 2.66 8.60 -0.13
CA TRP A 19 2.94 8.07 1.20
C TRP A 19 2.30 6.71 1.37
N PRO A 20 3.00 5.61 1.05
CA PRO A 20 2.49 4.27 1.31
C PRO A 20 2.06 4.13 2.76
N ALA A 21 1.00 3.36 2.95
CA ALA A 21 0.45 2.99 4.24
C ALA A 21 0.21 1.48 4.23
N ILE A 22 0.55 0.84 5.35
CA ILE A 22 0.56 -0.61 5.49
C ILE A 22 -0.24 -0.99 6.72
N LEU A 23 -1.19 -1.90 6.54
CA LEU A 23 -2.05 -2.42 7.59
C LEU A 23 -1.96 -3.95 7.61
N ALA A 24 -1.54 -4.52 8.73
CA ALA A 24 -1.66 -5.96 8.95
C ALA A 24 -3.09 -6.30 9.36
N ASN A 25 -3.65 -7.39 8.83
CA ASN A 25 -4.97 -7.86 9.26
C ASN A 25 -4.92 -8.37 10.71
N PRO A 26 -6.07 -8.39 11.43
CA PRO A 26 -6.12 -8.93 12.78
C PRO A 26 -5.48 -10.32 12.89
N GLY A 27 -4.64 -10.52 13.91
CA GLY A 27 -3.88 -11.76 14.11
C GLY A 27 -2.57 -11.87 13.33
N ASN A 28 -2.25 -10.91 12.45
CA ASN A 28 -0.98 -10.85 11.74
C ASN A 28 -0.01 -9.88 12.43
N SER A 29 1.27 -10.20 12.40
CA SER A 29 2.30 -9.30 12.91
C SER A 29 2.40 -8.05 12.05
N ARG A 30 2.52 -6.89 12.71
CA ARG A 30 2.71 -5.60 12.05
C ARG A 30 4.14 -5.52 11.50
N PRO A 31 4.34 -5.02 10.26
CA PRO A 31 5.67 -4.64 9.79
C PRO A 31 6.30 -3.55 10.67
N GLU A 32 7.63 -3.41 10.60
CA GLU A 32 8.35 -2.34 11.33
C GLU A 32 7.87 -0.95 10.90
N GLN A 33 7.58 -0.79 9.60
CA GLN A 33 7.11 0.43 9.00
C GLN A 33 5.68 0.28 8.50
N THR A 34 4.81 1.18 8.94
CA THR A 34 3.39 1.23 8.58
C THR A 34 3.03 2.45 7.75
N GLY A 35 3.95 3.41 7.60
CA GLY A 35 3.84 4.47 6.63
C GLY A 35 5.10 5.31 6.51
N PHE A 36 5.37 5.80 5.31
CA PHE A 36 6.55 6.62 5.01
C PHE A 36 6.31 7.46 3.75
N GLU A 37 7.16 8.46 3.52
CA GLU A 37 7.22 9.14 2.23
C GLU A 37 7.98 8.29 1.21
N LEU A 38 7.47 8.27 -0.01
CA LEU A 38 8.14 7.72 -1.19
C LEU A 38 8.15 8.80 -2.29
N PRO A 39 9.28 9.50 -2.50
CA PRO A 39 9.40 10.54 -3.51
C PRO A 39 9.13 10.06 -4.94
N SER A 40 8.83 11.00 -5.85
CA SER A 40 8.70 10.76 -7.29
C SER A 40 9.90 9.99 -7.84
N ASP A 41 9.64 9.00 -8.69
CA ASP A 41 10.66 8.22 -9.43
C ASP A 41 11.68 7.52 -8.51
N THR A 42 11.25 7.16 -7.30
CA THR A 42 12.06 6.40 -6.34
C THR A 42 11.41 5.07 -5.98
N SER A 43 12.24 4.18 -5.43
CA SER A 43 11.80 2.90 -4.90
C SER A 43 12.29 2.69 -3.47
N ARG A 44 11.55 1.90 -2.69
CA ARG A 44 11.94 1.51 -1.34
C ARG A 44 11.57 0.06 -1.07
N LEU A 45 12.45 -0.65 -0.37
CA LEU A 45 12.16 -1.98 0.14
C LEU A 45 11.28 -1.90 1.39
N LEU A 46 10.26 -2.74 1.41
CA LEU A 46 9.40 -2.99 2.55
C LEU A 46 9.51 -4.47 2.90
N TYR A 47 9.82 -4.76 4.16
CA TYR A 47 9.80 -6.11 4.70
C TYR A 47 8.50 -6.33 5.46
N VAL A 48 7.75 -7.36 5.09
CA VAL A 48 6.62 -7.84 5.88
C VAL A 48 6.97 -9.18 6.53
N PRO A 49 6.37 -9.53 7.68
CA PRO A 49 6.57 -10.83 8.30
C PRO A 49 6.27 -12.00 7.35
N ASN A 50 6.82 -13.17 7.64
CA ASN A 50 6.42 -14.39 6.94
C ASN A 50 4.94 -14.72 7.18
N ARG A 51 4.31 -15.32 6.17
CA ARG A 51 2.88 -15.69 6.17
C ARG A 51 1.95 -14.51 6.45
N TRP A 52 2.29 -13.34 5.93
CA TRP A 52 1.58 -12.10 6.22
C TRP A 52 0.30 -11.95 5.41
N VAL A 53 -0.78 -11.59 6.10
CA VAL A 53 -2.03 -11.14 5.51
C VAL A 53 -2.25 -9.68 5.89
N GLY A 54 -2.46 -8.84 4.88
CA GLY A 54 -2.64 -7.42 5.10
C GLY A 54 -2.85 -6.63 3.82
N GLN A 55 -2.77 -5.31 3.97
CA GLN A 55 -3.18 -4.36 2.97
C GLN A 55 -2.14 -3.25 2.82
N ILE A 56 -1.94 -2.80 1.60
CA ILE A 56 -1.10 -1.65 1.26
C ILE A 56 -1.92 -0.69 0.39
N TRP A 57 -1.81 0.60 0.65
CA TRP A 57 -2.35 1.64 -0.23
C TRP A 57 -1.42 2.85 -0.25
N ALA A 58 -1.57 3.70 -1.26
CA ALA A 58 -0.83 4.95 -1.36
C ALA A 58 -1.70 6.13 -0.91
N ARG A 59 -1.17 6.95 0.00
CA ARG A 59 -1.77 8.25 0.35
C ARG A 59 -1.24 9.32 -0.59
N ASN A 60 -2.11 10.27 -0.96
CA ASN A 60 -1.78 11.34 -1.90
C ASN A 60 -2.08 12.72 -1.31
N ARG A 61 -1.31 13.72 -1.75
CA ARG A 61 -1.39 15.13 -1.33
C ARG A 61 -1.35 15.25 0.18
N CYS A 62 -0.27 14.73 0.77
CA CYS A 62 -0.05 14.77 2.20
C CYS A 62 0.74 16.02 2.61
N TYR A 63 0.45 16.52 3.80
CA TYR A 63 1.23 17.55 4.46
C TYR A 63 1.55 17.09 5.89
N PHE A 64 2.82 16.87 6.17
CA PHE A 64 3.34 16.54 7.49
C PHE A 64 4.33 17.61 7.95
N ASN A 65 4.24 18.02 9.21
CA ASN A 65 5.23 18.91 9.81
C ASN A 65 6.56 18.18 10.09
N LYS A 66 7.58 18.92 10.53
CA LYS A 66 8.91 18.36 10.86
C LYS A 66 8.88 17.27 11.93
N SER A 67 7.84 17.24 12.76
CA SER A 67 7.63 16.23 13.80
C SER A 67 6.85 15.02 13.29
N GLY A 68 6.54 14.95 11.98
CA GLY A 68 5.84 13.84 11.34
C GLY A 68 4.33 13.83 11.53
N PHE A 69 3.73 14.94 12.00
CA PHE A 69 2.29 15.05 12.22
C PHE A 69 1.58 15.79 11.08
N GLY A 70 0.40 15.32 10.69
CA GLY A 70 -0.29 15.85 9.52
C GLY A 70 -1.41 14.96 8.99
N SER A 71 -1.78 15.19 7.73
CA SER A 71 -2.85 14.46 7.05
C SER A 71 -2.67 14.43 5.54
N CYS A 72 -3.46 13.60 4.88
CA CYS A 72 -3.51 13.46 3.42
C CYS A 72 -4.90 13.76 2.88
N THR A 73 -4.99 14.16 1.60
CA THR A 73 -6.29 14.42 0.96
C THR A 73 -7.02 13.12 0.64
N THR A 74 -6.31 12.08 0.16
CA THR A 74 -6.90 10.77 -0.18
C THR A 74 -6.13 9.65 0.50
N GLY A 75 -6.80 8.57 0.87
CA GLY A 75 -6.20 7.43 1.57
C GLY A 75 -5.72 7.74 2.98
N ASN A 76 -6.05 8.89 3.56
CA ASN A 76 -5.55 9.27 4.89
C ASN A 76 -5.85 8.18 5.94
N CYS A 77 -4.86 7.75 6.71
CA CYS A 77 -5.06 6.70 7.73
C CYS A 77 -5.53 7.23 9.08
N ALA A 78 -5.82 8.53 9.19
CA ALA A 78 -6.36 9.18 10.40
C ALA A 78 -5.55 9.02 11.70
N SER A 79 -4.33 8.48 11.65
CA SER A 79 -3.40 8.43 12.79
C SER A 79 -2.87 9.81 13.19
N GLY A 80 -3.00 10.79 12.30
CA GLY A 80 -2.41 12.12 12.42
C GLY A 80 -0.89 12.12 12.22
N LYS A 81 -0.29 11.01 11.76
CA LYS A 81 1.15 10.82 11.62
C LYS A 81 1.51 10.21 10.26
N ILE A 82 2.79 10.28 9.90
CA ILE A 82 3.33 9.55 8.73
C ILE A 82 3.12 8.04 8.93
N GLU A 83 3.46 7.50 10.10
CA GLU A 83 3.16 6.11 10.45
C GLU A 83 1.65 5.94 10.69
N CYS A 84 1.07 4.87 10.17
CA CYS A 84 -0.36 4.59 10.34
C CYS A 84 -0.65 3.77 11.60
N ASP A 85 0.34 3.06 12.15
CA ASP A 85 0.29 2.38 13.44
C ASP A 85 -0.94 1.45 13.62
N GLY A 86 -1.39 0.81 12.53
CA GLY A 86 -2.58 -0.07 12.53
C GLY A 86 -3.90 0.65 12.32
N ALA A 87 -3.89 1.96 12.06
CA ALA A 87 -5.07 2.72 11.68
C ALA A 87 -5.51 2.40 10.24
N VAL A 88 -6.82 2.37 10.03
CA VAL A 88 -7.45 2.04 8.76
C VAL A 88 -7.51 3.28 7.85
N GLY A 89 -7.26 3.09 6.57
CA GLY A 89 -7.35 4.15 5.56
C GLY A 89 -8.78 4.66 5.36
N LEU A 90 -8.91 5.96 5.11
CA LEU A 90 -10.14 6.62 4.71
C LEU A 90 -10.27 6.63 3.18
N SER A 91 -11.48 6.34 2.69
CA SER A 91 -11.81 6.43 1.26
C SER A 91 -11.75 7.88 0.73
N PRO A 92 -11.48 8.08 -0.58
CA PRO A 92 -11.17 7.06 -1.56
C PRO A 92 -9.73 6.54 -1.49
N MET A 93 -9.54 5.24 -1.70
CA MET A 93 -8.22 4.62 -1.83
C MET A 93 -8.24 3.36 -2.69
N THR A 94 -7.29 3.27 -3.61
CA THR A 94 -6.99 2.03 -4.32
C THR A 94 -6.24 1.10 -3.37
N LEU A 95 -6.82 -0.05 -3.04
CA LEU A 95 -6.29 -0.98 -2.06
C LEU A 95 -5.56 -2.13 -2.75
N VAL A 96 -4.42 -2.54 -2.19
CA VAL A 96 -3.74 -3.78 -2.58
C VAL A 96 -3.79 -4.74 -1.40
N GLU A 97 -4.42 -5.89 -1.60
CA GLU A 97 -4.59 -6.90 -0.56
C GLU A 97 -3.63 -8.07 -0.81
N PHE A 98 -3.00 -8.54 0.26
CA PHE A 98 -2.07 -9.68 0.22
C PHE A 98 -2.52 -10.73 1.22
N ASN A 99 -2.44 -11.98 0.79
CA ASN A 99 -2.50 -13.15 1.63
C ASN A 99 -1.35 -14.07 1.24
N LEU A 100 -0.28 -13.99 2.02
CA LEU A 100 0.94 -14.76 1.82
C LEU A 100 0.96 -15.92 2.80
N GLY A 101 1.22 -17.13 2.33
CA GLY A 101 1.53 -18.31 3.15
C GLY A 101 0.46 -18.74 4.16
N SER A 102 -0.78 -18.23 4.09
CA SER A 102 -1.89 -18.68 4.95
C SER A 102 -2.75 -19.80 4.30
N GLY A 103 -2.50 -20.12 3.02
CA GLY A 103 -3.18 -21.17 2.27
C GLY A 103 -2.22 -22.03 1.45
N ALA A 104 -2.75 -22.70 0.41
CA ALA A 104 -1.95 -23.52 -0.52
C ALA A 104 -1.05 -22.67 -1.43
N HIS A 105 -1.47 -21.45 -1.74
CA HIS A 105 -0.78 -20.50 -2.61
C HIS A 105 -0.89 -19.08 -2.04
N ASP A 106 0.09 -18.25 -2.36
CA ASP A 106 0.01 -16.82 -2.11
C ASP A 106 -1.01 -16.19 -3.06
N SER A 107 -1.75 -15.20 -2.57
CA SER A 107 -2.69 -14.43 -3.37
C SER A 107 -2.55 -12.95 -3.10
N TYR A 108 -2.76 -12.17 -4.15
CA TYR A 108 -2.80 -10.71 -4.09
C TYR A 108 -3.83 -10.21 -5.09
N ASN A 109 -4.42 -9.06 -4.77
CA ASN A 109 -5.34 -8.38 -5.69
C ASN A 109 -5.27 -6.87 -5.52
N VAL A 110 -5.77 -6.16 -6.52
CA VAL A 110 -6.04 -4.72 -6.45
C VAL A 110 -7.55 -4.54 -6.37
N ASN A 111 -8.01 -3.88 -5.32
CA ASN A 111 -9.42 -3.75 -4.98
C ASN A 111 -9.84 -2.27 -4.93
N LEU A 112 -11.00 -1.97 -5.50
CA LEU A 112 -11.58 -0.62 -5.60
C LEU A 112 -12.85 -0.46 -4.74
N ILE A 113 -13.13 -1.39 -3.82
CA ILE A 113 -14.30 -1.34 -2.94
C ILE A 113 -14.38 -0.05 -2.11
N TYR A 114 -13.22 0.55 -1.80
CA TYR A 114 -13.11 1.84 -1.11
C TYR A 114 -12.86 3.01 -2.06
N GLY A 115 -13.18 2.86 -3.34
CA GLY A 115 -12.95 3.86 -4.38
C GLY A 115 -11.56 3.77 -5.02
N PHE A 116 -11.20 4.81 -5.77
CA PHE A 116 -9.93 4.92 -6.48
C PHE A 116 -9.28 6.25 -6.12
N ASN A 117 -7.96 6.26 -5.91
CA ASN A 117 -7.21 7.50 -5.77
C ASN A 117 -5.97 7.56 -6.67
N LEU A 118 -5.21 6.47 -6.75
CA LEU A 118 -4.01 6.35 -7.57
C LEU A 118 -4.01 5.02 -8.34
N PRO A 119 -3.49 4.99 -9.59
CA PRO A 119 -3.23 3.74 -10.28
C PRO A 119 -2.17 2.91 -9.56
N VAL A 120 -2.33 1.59 -9.55
CA VAL A 120 -1.37 0.66 -8.93
C VAL A 120 -1.33 -0.67 -9.68
N ILE A 121 -0.17 -1.30 -9.69
CA ILE A 121 0.04 -2.65 -10.20
C ILE A 121 0.96 -3.43 -9.25
N VAL A 122 0.64 -4.70 -9.07
CA VAL A 122 1.47 -5.70 -8.40
C VAL A 122 2.06 -6.60 -9.46
N VAL A 123 3.39 -6.70 -9.47
CA VAL A 123 4.15 -7.57 -10.39
C VAL A 123 4.94 -8.57 -9.55
N PRO A 124 4.59 -9.86 -9.56
CA PRO A 124 5.39 -10.88 -8.90
C PRO A 124 6.76 -11.02 -9.56
N LEU A 125 7.83 -10.96 -8.78
CA LEU A 125 9.20 -11.09 -9.28
C LEU A 125 9.73 -12.54 -9.21
N SER A 126 9.16 -13.34 -8.32
CA SER A 126 9.54 -14.73 -8.08
C SER A 126 8.32 -15.54 -7.67
N GLY A 127 8.36 -16.85 -7.88
CA GLY A 127 7.28 -17.77 -7.56
C GLY A 127 7.15 -18.87 -8.61
N THR A 128 6.29 -19.83 -8.34
CA THR A 128 5.94 -20.89 -9.29
C THR A 128 4.41 -20.94 -9.42
N GLY A 129 3.91 -21.35 -10.58
CA GLY A 129 2.47 -21.32 -10.88
C GLY A 129 2.04 -20.04 -11.59
N THR A 130 0.78 -19.64 -11.43
CA THR A 130 0.17 -18.52 -12.13
C THR A 130 0.48 -17.20 -11.42
N CYS A 131 1.67 -16.65 -11.68
CA CYS A 131 2.17 -15.40 -11.09
C CYS A 131 1.87 -14.19 -11.99
N GLU A 132 0.59 -13.91 -12.25
CA GLU A 132 0.18 -12.83 -13.15
C GLU A 132 0.19 -11.45 -12.48
N SER A 133 0.46 -10.40 -13.24
CA SER A 133 0.35 -9.04 -12.69
C SER A 133 -1.12 -8.67 -12.44
N ALA A 134 -1.39 -8.03 -11.30
CA ALA A 134 -2.72 -7.54 -10.95
C ALA A 134 -2.68 -6.02 -10.77
N GLY A 135 -3.55 -5.26 -11.43
CA GLY A 135 -3.47 -3.81 -11.38
C GLY A 135 -4.67 -3.06 -11.94
N CYS A 136 -4.79 -1.80 -11.50
CA CYS A 136 -5.65 -0.80 -12.11
C CYS A 136 -4.75 0.37 -12.54
N MET A 137 -4.40 0.40 -13.82
CA MET A 137 -3.42 1.34 -14.39
C MET A 137 -4.05 2.59 -15.00
N THR A 138 -5.36 2.56 -15.27
CA THR A 138 -6.10 3.70 -15.83
C THR A 138 -6.44 4.69 -14.73
N ASP A 139 -6.24 5.99 -14.98
CA ASP A 139 -6.71 7.03 -14.05
C ASP A 139 -8.24 7.14 -14.07
N LEU A 140 -8.89 6.42 -13.17
CA LEU A 140 -10.35 6.41 -13.06
C LEU A 140 -10.91 7.74 -12.53
N ASN A 141 -10.07 8.63 -11.97
CA ASN A 141 -10.53 9.95 -11.54
C ASN A 141 -11.08 10.77 -12.72
N LEU A 142 -10.58 10.51 -13.95
CA LEU A 142 -11.03 11.17 -15.18
C LEU A 142 -12.43 10.72 -15.64
N LEU A 143 -12.93 9.60 -15.10
CA LEU A 143 -14.21 8.99 -15.44
C LEU A 143 -15.20 9.02 -14.28
N CYS A 144 -14.81 9.62 -13.15
CA CYS A 144 -15.65 9.67 -11.96
C CYS A 144 -16.89 10.54 -12.22
N PRO A 145 -18.12 10.01 -12.05
CA PRO A 145 -19.34 10.80 -12.24
C PRO A 145 -19.37 11.99 -11.28
N LEU A 146 -19.87 13.14 -11.77
CA LEU A 146 -20.16 14.28 -10.89
C LEU A 146 -21.33 13.91 -9.99
N SER A 147 -21.14 14.09 -8.68
CA SER A 147 -22.20 13.97 -7.66
C SER A 147 -23.17 15.15 -7.71
#